data_AF-A0A6A5HKM9-F1
#
_entry.id   AF-A0A6A5HKM9-F1
#
_cell.length_a   1.000
_cell.length_b   1.000
_cell.length_c   1.000
_cell.angle_alpha   90.00
_cell.angle_beta   90.00
_cell.angle_gamma   90.00
#
_symmetry.space_group_name_H-M   'P 1'
#
loop_
_entity.id
_entity.type
_entity.pdbx_description
1 polymer ?
#
loop_
_entity_poly.entity_id
_entity_poly.type
_entity_poly.pdbx_seq_one_letter_code
_entity_poly.pdbx_strand_id
1 'polypeptide(L)'
;MCDVYSINLDTAIHIHITSRSPALQRIDKIVPLRINILVIQKGNLAFDNNQSSVSLLKNKELVFYCTVGQRYNRGSSRSRWYVPTMQHIFEYYLGGRTVIYVDHLGFGPPVSDLNLPETLNMRINKLATTYCEIEPLLPIIDPLSFPLTELRTVLEGVNTFEHPVFLTAKRLIFGVEEGESSNLLTEVHKIQNKDVTFEYDNFEEADPIKIIKHWMESGKDIGTTFVYTGLANRNLDTIFPKLEKEFGEFLTELDETIDQLISERPQFEIPINSESNILVYGAVPQLDWDYKSQLVLKVVPAT
;
A
#
# COMPACT_ATOMS: atom_id res chain seq x y z
N MET A 1 -35.83 1.26 -0.63
CA MET A 1 -36.26 -0.13 -0.34
C MET A 1 -35.07 -0.77 0.37
N CYS A 2 -35.19 -0.84 1.70
CA CYS A 2 -34.26 -1.36 2.71
C CYS A 2 -32.76 -1.48 2.35
N ASP A 3 -32.00 -0.47 2.77
CA ASP A 3 -30.57 -0.58 3.06
C ASP A 3 -30.35 -1.66 4.12
N VAL A 4 -29.82 -2.81 3.69
CA VAL A 4 -29.23 -3.78 4.60
C VAL A 4 -27.88 -3.20 4.99
N TYR A 5 -27.87 -2.41 6.07
CA TYR A 5 -26.68 -2.24 6.89
C TYR A 5 -26.26 -3.64 7.31
N SER A 6 -25.32 -4.24 6.58
CA SER A 6 -24.63 -5.42 7.04
C SER A 6 -23.98 -5.02 8.36
N ILE A 7 -24.39 -5.67 9.44
CA ILE A 7 -23.79 -5.57 10.77
C ILE A 7 -22.30 -5.91 10.60
N ASN A 8 -21.49 -4.89 10.36
CA ASN A 8 -20.05 -4.96 10.51
C ASN A 8 -19.83 -4.76 12.01
N LEU A 9 -20.01 -5.85 12.77
CA LEU A 9 -19.61 -5.88 14.17
C LEU A 9 -18.10 -5.63 14.14
N ASP A 10 -17.70 -4.39 14.47
CA ASP A 10 -16.31 -3.93 14.53
C ASP A 10 -15.39 -5.09 14.92
N THR A 11 -14.42 -5.43 14.08
CA THR A 11 -13.51 -6.59 14.25
C THR A 11 -13.02 -6.70 15.69
N ALA A 12 -12.72 -5.55 16.30
CA ALA A 12 -12.30 -5.43 17.68
C ALA A 12 -13.39 -5.85 18.68
N ILE A 13 -14.64 -5.45 18.45
CA ILE A 13 -15.82 -5.85 19.25
C ILE A 13 -16.06 -7.35 19.10
N HIS A 14 -16.00 -7.90 17.88
CA HIS A 14 -16.16 -9.34 17.65
C HIS A 14 -15.11 -10.13 18.43
N ILE A 15 -13.83 -9.78 18.26
CA ILE A 15 -12.71 -10.39 18.98
C ILE A 15 -12.88 -10.25 20.50
N HIS A 16 -13.26 -9.07 20.98
CA HIS A 16 -13.43 -8.82 22.41
C HIS A 16 -14.54 -9.70 23.01
N ILE A 17 -15.70 -9.77 22.36
CA ILE A 17 -16.84 -10.53 22.86
C ILE A 17 -16.55 -12.03 22.84
N THR A 18 -15.99 -12.57 21.74
CA THR A 18 -15.76 -14.01 21.62
C THR A 18 -14.66 -14.47 22.57
N SER A 19 -13.62 -13.66 22.79
CA SER A 19 -12.56 -14.00 23.76
C SER A 19 -13.07 -14.20 25.20
N ARG A 20 -14.21 -13.59 25.57
CA ARG A 20 -14.76 -13.62 26.93
C ARG A 20 -15.85 -14.66 27.16
N SER A 21 -16.24 -15.42 26.13
CA SER A 21 -17.32 -16.41 26.19
C SER A 21 -16.90 -17.75 25.58
N PRO A 22 -16.65 -18.80 26.38
CA PRO A 22 -16.29 -20.13 25.87
C PRO A 22 -17.33 -20.73 24.92
N ALA A 23 -18.60 -20.39 25.10
CA ALA A 23 -19.67 -20.83 24.20
C ALA A 23 -19.54 -20.18 22.82
N LEU A 24 -19.19 -18.88 22.77
CA LEU A 24 -18.98 -18.16 21.52
C LEU A 24 -17.69 -18.60 20.82
N GLN A 25 -16.63 -18.91 21.58
CA GLN A 25 -15.38 -19.44 20.99
C GLN A 25 -15.59 -20.71 20.16
N ARG A 26 -16.56 -21.56 20.53
CA ARG A 26 -16.87 -22.80 19.80
C ARG A 26 -17.48 -22.56 18.42
N ILE A 27 -18.13 -21.41 18.21
CA ILE A 27 -18.81 -21.06 16.96
C ILE A 27 -18.15 -19.89 16.23
N ASP A 28 -17.19 -19.20 16.86
CA ASP A 28 -16.43 -18.06 16.32
C ASP A 28 -15.85 -18.34 14.94
N LYS A 29 -15.31 -19.56 14.73
CA LYS A 29 -14.67 -19.96 13.46
C LYS A 29 -15.65 -20.18 12.31
N ILE A 30 -16.95 -20.34 12.61
CA ILE A 30 -18.01 -20.54 11.61
C ILE A 30 -18.38 -19.20 10.98
N VAL A 31 -18.25 -18.10 11.72
CA VAL A 31 -18.54 -16.75 11.23
C VAL A 31 -17.31 -16.22 10.49
N PRO A 32 -17.42 -15.87 9.19
CA PRO A 32 -16.30 -15.29 8.47
C PRO A 32 -15.82 -14.00 9.13
N LEU A 33 -14.52 -13.86 9.34
CA LEU A 33 -13.95 -12.58 9.75
C LEU A 33 -13.86 -11.65 8.55
N ARG A 34 -14.27 -10.40 8.76
CA ARG A 34 -14.13 -9.29 7.84
C ARG A 34 -13.30 -8.23 8.54
N ILE A 35 -12.16 -7.88 7.98
CA ILE A 35 -11.17 -6.99 8.58
C ILE A 35 -10.90 -5.88 7.58
N ASN A 36 -10.85 -4.62 8.01
CA ASN A 36 -10.51 -3.54 7.10
C ASN A 36 -9.00 -3.55 6.84
N ILE A 37 -8.19 -3.50 7.90
CA ILE A 37 -6.72 -3.56 7.80
C ILE A 37 -6.20 -4.68 8.69
N LEU A 38 -5.46 -5.64 8.13
CA LEU A 38 -4.75 -6.68 8.88
C LEU A 38 -3.25 -6.52 8.64
N VAL A 39 -2.47 -6.35 9.71
CA VAL A 39 -1.01 -6.30 9.64
C VAL A 39 -0.43 -7.46 10.42
N ILE A 40 0.36 -8.30 9.75
CA ILE A 40 1.01 -9.48 10.31
C ILE A 40 2.52 -9.25 10.31
N GLN A 41 3.13 -9.29 11.50
CA GLN A 41 4.56 -9.07 11.67
C GLN A 41 5.14 -10.00 12.73
N LYS A 42 6.47 -10.12 12.76
CA LYS A 42 7.15 -10.86 13.82
C LYS A 42 6.83 -10.27 15.18
N GLY A 43 6.08 -11.01 16.00
CA GLY A 43 5.71 -10.55 17.33
C GLY A 43 4.49 -9.64 17.39
N ASN A 44 3.78 -9.39 16.28
CA ASN A 44 2.60 -8.52 16.28
C ASN A 44 1.53 -8.98 15.28
N LEU A 45 0.28 -8.87 15.71
CA LEU A 45 -0.92 -8.99 14.88
C LEU A 45 -1.78 -7.77 15.14
N ALA A 46 -1.97 -6.91 14.13
CA ALA A 46 -2.71 -5.66 14.27
C ALA A 46 -3.90 -5.60 13.31
N PHE A 47 -4.95 -4.94 13.79
CA PHE A 47 -6.24 -4.79 13.15
C PHE A 47 -6.59 -3.29 13.06
N ASP A 48 -7.13 -2.90 11.91
CA ASP A 48 -7.79 -1.61 11.67
C ASP A 48 -6.92 -0.41 12.06
N ASN A 49 -5.68 -0.36 11.54
CA ASN A 49 -4.67 0.66 11.80
C ASN A 49 -4.25 0.76 13.28
N ASN A 50 -3.86 -0.38 13.86
CA ASN A 50 -3.53 -0.51 15.29
C ASN A 50 -4.70 -0.15 16.22
N GLN A 51 -5.94 0.02 15.76
CA GLN A 51 -7.07 0.18 16.67
C GLN A 51 -7.24 -1.02 17.58
N SER A 52 -6.85 -2.21 17.14
CA SER A 52 -6.61 -3.34 18.03
C SER A 52 -5.34 -4.07 17.62
N SER A 53 -4.55 -4.52 18.59
CA SER A 53 -3.37 -5.33 18.29
C SER A 53 -3.02 -6.28 19.42
N VAL A 54 -2.35 -7.36 19.05
CA VAL A 54 -1.78 -8.34 19.97
C VAL A 54 -0.29 -8.43 19.68
N SER A 55 0.52 -8.11 20.67
CA SER A 55 1.98 -8.14 20.55
C SER A 55 2.60 -9.09 21.55
N LEU A 56 3.58 -9.89 21.12
CA LEU A 56 4.45 -10.68 21.98
C LEU A 56 5.78 -9.95 22.15
N LEU A 57 6.04 -9.48 23.37
CA LEU A 57 7.28 -8.79 23.72
C LEU A 57 8.46 -9.77 23.88
N LYS A 58 9.70 -9.25 23.82
CA LYS A 58 10.94 -10.05 23.98
C LYS A 58 11.00 -10.82 25.30
N ASN A 59 10.37 -10.31 26.35
CA ASN A 59 10.26 -10.96 27.66
C ASN A 59 9.13 -12.01 27.71
N LYS A 60 8.55 -12.40 26.57
CA LYS A 60 7.44 -13.34 26.40
C LYS A 60 6.11 -12.88 27.02
N GLU A 61 5.95 -11.58 27.28
CA GLU A 61 4.66 -11.02 27.70
C GLU A 61 3.77 -10.74 26.49
N LEU A 62 2.51 -11.16 26.55
CA LEU A 62 1.48 -10.69 25.62
C LEU A 62 0.95 -9.33 26.05
N VAL A 63 0.79 -8.44 25.08
CA VAL A 63 0.15 -7.15 25.22
C VAL A 63 -1.00 -7.06 24.24
N PHE A 64 -2.16 -6.69 24.77
CA PHE A 64 -3.36 -6.39 23.98
C PHE A 64 -3.57 -4.88 23.99
N TYR A 65 -3.77 -4.32 22.81
CA TYR A 65 -4.15 -2.93 22.62
C TYR A 65 -5.51 -2.88 21.93
N CYS A 66 -6.38 -1.98 22.36
CA CYS A 66 -7.70 -1.75 21.79
C CYS A 66 -8.14 -0.31 22.05
N THR A 67 -8.52 0.44 21.03
CA THR A 67 -8.90 1.86 21.11
C THR A 67 -10.41 2.11 21.05
N VAL A 68 -11.23 1.07 20.88
CA VAL A 68 -12.68 1.23 20.69
C VAL A 68 -13.34 1.74 21.98
N GLY A 69 -13.70 3.02 21.96
CA GLY A 69 -14.48 3.72 22.98
C GLY A 69 -13.81 5.01 23.45
N GLN A 70 -14.51 6.14 23.28
CA GLN A 70 -14.14 7.44 23.84
C GLN A 70 -13.51 7.32 25.24
N ARG A 71 -12.35 7.97 25.42
CA ARG A 71 -11.69 8.27 26.71
C ARG A 71 -12.18 7.43 27.89
N TYR A 72 -11.74 6.18 27.94
CA TYR A 72 -11.39 5.58 29.21
C TYR A 72 -9.87 5.42 29.23
N ASN A 73 -9.20 6.34 29.93
CA ASN A 73 -7.97 6.01 30.65
C ASN A 73 -8.30 4.97 31.73
N ARG A 74 -8.73 3.77 31.33
CA ARG A 74 -8.53 2.57 32.12
C ARG A 74 -7.28 1.99 31.57
N GLY A 75 -6.21 2.13 32.36
CA GLY A 75 -4.85 1.77 31.99
C GLY A 75 -4.83 0.49 31.19
N SER A 76 -4.00 0.49 30.14
CA SER A 76 -3.51 -0.69 29.44
C SER A 76 -3.80 -1.93 30.27
N SER A 77 -4.87 -2.66 29.93
CA SER A 77 -5.09 -3.95 30.55
C SER A 77 -4.02 -4.85 29.97
N ARG A 78 -2.82 -4.75 30.55
CA ARG A 78 -1.70 -5.69 30.40
C ARG A 78 -2.19 -6.98 31.02
N SER A 79 -3.13 -7.65 30.36
CA SER A 79 -3.49 -9.00 30.74
C SER A 79 -2.30 -9.88 30.35
N ARG A 80 -1.47 -10.18 31.33
CA ARG A 80 -0.28 -11.02 31.20
C ARG A 80 -0.74 -12.47 31.02
N TRP A 81 -0.99 -12.87 29.78
CA TRP A 81 -1.17 -14.28 29.43
C TRP A 81 0.18 -14.85 29.01
N TYR A 82 0.56 -15.98 29.60
CA TYR A 82 1.73 -16.73 29.16
C TYR A 82 1.32 -17.59 27.96
N VAL A 83 1.66 -17.15 26.76
CA VAL A 83 1.50 -17.96 25.54
C VAL A 83 2.90 -18.35 25.06
N PRO A 84 3.16 -19.63 24.72
CA PRO A 84 4.52 -20.07 24.41
C PRO A 84 5.14 -19.37 23.19
N THR A 85 4.34 -19.01 22.16
CA THR A 85 4.82 -18.46 20.87
C THR A 85 3.75 -17.62 20.14
N MET A 86 4.17 -16.76 19.19
CA MET A 86 3.28 -16.06 18.24
C MET A 86 2.44 -16.99 17.38
N GLN A 87 2.95 -18.19 17.08
CA GLN A 87 2.21 -19.21 16.32
C GLN A 87 0.86 -19.52 16.97
N HIS A 88 0.79 -19.64 18.30
CA HIS A 88 -0.48 -19.88 19.00
C HIS A 88 -1.45 -18.69 18.86
N ILE A 89 -0.93 -17.47 18.76
CA ILE A 89 -1.74 -16.27 18.53
C ILE A 89 -2.30 -16.30 17.11
N PHE A 90 -1.47 -16.58 16.10
CA PHE A 90 -1.94 -16.71 14.72
C PHE A 90 -2.95 -17.85 14.57
N GLU A 91 -2.70 -19.01 15.18
CA GLU A 91 -3.64 -20.14 15.18
C GLU A 91 -4.96 -19.76 15.85
N TYR A 92 -4.91 -19.10 17.01
CA TYR A 92 -6.12 -18.66 17.71
C TYR A 92 -6.92 -17.64 16.90
N TYR A 93 -6.27 -16.63 16.32
CA TYR A 93 -6.96 -15.53 15.65
C TYR A 93 -7.32 -15.80 14.20
N LEU A 94 -6.52 -16.57 13.48
CA LEU A 94 -6.63 -16.77 12.03
C LEU A 94 -6.93 -18.23 11.67
N GLY A 95 -6.41 -19.19 12.45
CA GLY A 95 -6.57 -20.62 12.21
C GLY A 95 -8.01 -21.13 12.28
N GLY A 96 -8.24 -22.30 11.68
CA GLY A 96 -9.51 -23.02 11.71
C GLY A 96 -10.67 -22.36 10.94
N ARG A 97 -10.39 -21.35 10.12
CA ARG A 97 -11.39 -20.64 9.30
C ARG A 97 -11.28 -21.04 7.83
N THR A 98 -12.42 -21.07 7.15
CA THR A 98 -12.49 -21.38 5.72
C THR A 98 -11.95 -20.25 4.85
N VAL A 99 -12.30 -19.01 5.20
CA VAL A 99 -11.81 -17.80 4.55
C VAL A 99 -11.88 -16.61 5.52
N ILE A 100 -10.89 -15.73 5.43
CA ILE A 100 -10.89 -14.43 6.09
C ILE A 100 -10.94 -13.37 5.00
N TYR A 101 -11.86 -12.43 5.11
CA TYR A 101 -11.95 -11.30 4.18
C TYR A 101 -11.19 -10.11 4.77
N VAL A 102 -10.24 -9.57 4.01
CA VAL A 102 -9.41 -8.44 4.45
C VAL A 102 -9.41 -7.38 3.34
N ASP A 103 -9.73 -6.12 3.61
CA ASP A 103 -9.59 -5.09 2.55
C ASP A 103 -8.11 -4.85 2.24
N HIS A 104 -7.31 -4.60 3.28
CA HIS A 104 -5.87 -4.33 3.18
C HIS A 104 -5.06 -5.27 4.08
N LEU A 105 -4.28 -6.14 3.46
CA LEU A 105 -3.35 -7.04 4.13
C LEU A 105 -1.92 -6.50 4.07
N GLY A 106 -1.26 -6.37 5.22
CA GLY A 106 0.14 -5.94 5.34
C GLY A 106 1.02 -7.01 5.97
N PHE A 107 2.22 -7.19 5.43
CA PHE A 107 3.28 -8.01 6.02
C PHE A 107 4.50 -7.17 6.36
N GLY A 108 5.14 -7.48 7.48
CA GLY A 108 6.46 -6.97 7.82
C GLY A 108 7.49 -8.09 7.94
N PRO A 109 8.78 -7.79 7.72
CA PRO A 109 9.81 -8.81 7.55
C PRO A 109 10.25 -9.44 8.88
N PRO A 110 10.83 -10.65 8.83
CA PRO A 110 10.83 -11.57 7.69
C PRO A 110 9.59 -12.49 7.70
N VAL A 111 9.00 -12.74 6.53
CA VAL A 111 7.83 -13.63 6.37
C VAL A 111 8.16 -15.09 6.71
N SER A 112 9.39 -15.53 6.42
CA SER A 112 9.86 -16.89 6.69
C SER A 112 9.83 -17.28 8.19
N ASP A 113 9.81 -16.30 9.10
CA ASP A 113 9.68 -16.51 10.54
C ASP A 113 8.21 -16.60 11.01
N LEU A 114 7.26 -16.26 10.14
CA LEU A 114 5.83 -16.26 10.46
C LEU A 114 5.31 -17.69 10.33
N ASN A 115 5.29 -18.42 11.45
CA ASN A 115 4.62 -19.72 11.56
C ASN A 115 3.10 -19.53 11.48
N LEU A 116 2.58 -19.29 10.26
CA LEU A 116 1.17 -19.06 9.99
C LEU A 116 0.39 -20.39 9.99
N PRO A 117 -0.93 -20.35 10.25
CA PRO A 117 -1.77 -21.55 10.19
C PRO A 117 -1.75 -22.19 8.80
N GLU A 118 -1.63 -23.51 8.71
CA GLU A 118 -1.57 -24.24 7.43
C GLU A 118 -2.84 -24.07 6.59
N THR A 119 -3.99 -23.89 7.24
CA THR A 119 -5.29 -23.72 6.57
C THR A 119 -5.63 -22.25 6.30
N LEU A 120 -4.66 -21.33 6.48
CA LEU A 120 -4.91 -19.90 6.31
C LEU A 120 -5.25 -19.59 4.85
N ASN A 121 -6.42 -18.99 4.63
CA ASN A 121 -6.86 -18.54 3.33
C ASN A 121 -7.51 -17.16 3.46
N MET A 122 -6.95 -16.17 2.77
CA MET A 122 -7.38 -14.77 2.86
C MET A 122 -7.82 -14.25 1.52
N ARG A 123 -9.06 -13.74 1.46
CA ARG A 123 -9.54 -12.99 0.29
C ARG A 123 -9.29 -11.51 0.52
N ILE A 124 -8.45 -10.93 -0.33
CA ILE A 124 -7.94 -9.57 -0.15
C ILE A 124 -8.24 -8.66 -1.34
N ASN A 125 -8.26 -7.35 -1.11
CA ASN A 125 -8.28 -6.36 -2.20
C ASN A 125 -6.90 -5.72 -2.40
N LYS A 126 -6.22 -5.38 -1.30
CA LYS A 126 -4.94 -4.67 -1.27
C LYS A 126 -3.89 -5.46 -0.50
N LEU A 127 -2.66 -5.44 -0.99
CA LEU A 127 -1.51 -6.08 -0.36
C LEU A 127 -0.37 -5.10 -0.18
N ALA A 128 0.20 -5.05 1.02
CA ALA A 128 1.45 -4.36 1.31
C ALA A 128 2.50 -5.36 1.82
N THR A 129 3.59 -5.54 1.05
CA THR A 129 4.68 -6.47 1.41
C THR A 129 5.94 -5.73 1.85
N THR A 130 5.79 -4.78 2.78
CA THR A 130 6.89 -3.93 3.26
C THR A 130 8.13 -4.80 3.57
N TYR A 131 9.16 -4.73 2.74
CA TYR A 131 10.41 -5.52 2.82
C TYR A 131 10.27 -7.05 2.74
N CYS A 132 9.26 -7.56 2.04
CA CYS A 132 9.02 -9.00 1.94
C CYS A 132 8.75 -9.44 0.50
N GLU A 133 9.35 -10.57 0.13
CA GLU A 133 9.00 -11.33 -1.08
C GLU A 133 7.51 -11.70 -1.08
N ILE A 134 6.88 -11.59 -2.26
CA ILE A 134 5.46 -11.88 -2.43
C ILE A 134 5.20 -13.38 -2.59
N GLU A 135 6.15 -14.12 -3.16
CA GLU A 135 6.02 -15.53 -3.51
C GLU A 135 5.69 -16.43 -2.31
N PRO A 136 6.32 -16.27 -1.12
CA PRO A 136 5.95 -17.02 0.08
C PRO A 136 4.54 -16.73 0.59
N LEU A 137 3.94 -15.60 0.18
CA LEU A 137 2.61 -15.16 0.60
C LEU A 137 1.50 -15.64 -0.35
N LEU A 138 1.82 -16.05 -1.58
CA LEU A 138 0.81 -16.50 -2.53
C LEU A 138 -0.03 -17.69 -2.03
N PRO A 139 0.52 -18.70 -1.33
CA PRO A 139 -0.28 -19.85 -0.86
C PRO A 139 -1.38 -19.50 0.14
N ILE A 140 -1.28 -18.38 0.85
CA ILE A 140 -2.27 -17.96 1.87
C ILE A 140 -3.29 -16.95 1.33
N ILE A 141 -3.16 -16.53 0.06
CA ILE A 141 -4.06 -15.59 -0.60
C ILE A 141 -5.01 -16.36 -1.51
N ASP A 142 -6.31 -16.15 -1.32
CA ASP A 142 -7.36 -16.71 -2.18
C ASP A 142 -7.14 -16.23 -3.63
N PRO A 143 -7.05 -17.13 -4.63
CA PRO A 143 -6.86 -16.74 -6.03
C PRO A 143 -7.93 -15.77 -6.55
N LEU A 144 -9.13 -15.75 -5.96
CA LEU A 144 -10.19 -14.79 -6.29
C LEU A 144 -9.89 -13.35 -5.86
N SER A 145 -8.78 -13.12 -5.16
CA SER A 145 -8.26 -11.78 -4.81
C SER A 145 -7.60 -11.09 -6.00
N PHE A 146 -7.20 -11.84 -7.03
CA PHE A 146 -6.50 -11.28 -8.19
C PHE A 146 -7.47 -10.90 -9.32
N PRO A 147 -7.24 -9.79 -10.04
CA PRO A 147 -6.19 -8.80 -9.80
C PRO A 147 -6.41 -7.96 -8.54
N LEU A 148 -5.33 -7.66 -7.82
CA LEU A 148 -5.37 -6.77 -6.66
C LEU A 148 -5.75 -5.35 -7.09
N THR A 149 -6.51 -4.65 -6.24
CA THR A 149 -6.81 -3.23 -6.46
C THR A 149 -5.60 -2.36 -6.19
N GLU A 150 -4.76 -2.75 -5.23
CA GLU A 150 -3.50 -2.07 -4.89
C GLU A 150 -2.45 -3.08 -4.43
N LEU A 151 -1.24 -2.97 -4.95
CA LEU A 151 -0.07 -3.70 -4.48
C LEU A 151 1.02 -2.70 -4.11
N ARG A 152 1.36 -2.66 -2.82
CA ARG A 152 2.49 -1.92 -2.28
C ARG A 152 3.63 -2.86 -1.95
N THR A 153 4.81 -2.58 -2.45
CA THR A 153 5.95 -3.49 -2.33
C THR A 153 7.27 -2.73 -2.47
N VAL A 154 8.38 -3.41 -2.18
CA VAL A 154 9.72 -2.94 -2.49
C VAL A 154 10.17 -3.55 -3.81
N LEU A 155 11.08 -2.88 -4.53
CA LEU A 155 11.54 -3.36 -5.83
C LEU A 155 12.68 -4.37 -5.66
N GLU A 156 12.35 -5.67 -5.65
CA GLU A 156 13.30 -6.77 -5.42
C GLU A 156 13.99 -7.25 -6.72
N GLY A 157 14.38 -6.31 -7.59
CA GLY A 157 15.15 -6.56 -8.81
C GLY A 157 14.34 -6.71 -10.10
N VAL A 158 15.02 -7.06 -11.21
CA VAL A 158 14.50 -6.94 -12.58
C VAL A 158 13.35 -7.88 -12.96
N ASN A 159 13.22 -9.03 -12.28
CA ASN A 159 12.15 -10.00 -12.56
C ASN A 159 10.79 -9.55 -11.98
N THR A 160 10.79 -8.54 -11.10
CA THR A 160 9.60 -8.00 -10.44
C THR A 160 8.54 -7.56 -11.46
N PHE A 161 8.96 -6.98 -12.59
CA PHE A 161 8.04 -6.46 -13.61
C PHE A 161 7.41 -7.55 -14.48
N GLU A 162 7.91 -8.79 -14.46
CA GLU A 162 7.37 -9.90 -15.25
C GLU A 162 6.43 -10.79 -14.45
N HIS A 163 6.39 -10.62 -13.13
CA HIS A 163 5.59 -11.46 -12.26
C HIS A 163 4.08 -11.15 -12.42
N PRO A 164 3.20 -12.14 -12.64
CA PRO A 164 1.79 -11.91 -12.99
C PRO A 164 1.00 -11.04 -12.00
N VAL A 165 1.33 -11.12 -10.72
CA VAL A 165 0.67 -10.33 -9.68
C VAL A 165 0.98 -8.83 -9.83
N PHE A 166 2.19 -8.47 -10.27
CA PHE A 166 2.57 -7.09 -10.52
C PHE A 166 1.91 -6.57 -11.79
N LEU A 167 1.98 -7.35 -12.88
CA LEU A 167 1.40 -6.99 -14.18
C LEU A 167 -0.10 -6.75 -14.12
N THR A 168 -0.82 -7.49 -13.27
CA THR A 168 -2.28 -7.44 -13.21
C THR A 168 -2.83 -6.50 -12.14
N ALA A 169 -2.02 -6.06 -11.18
CA ALA A 169 -2.45 -5.11 -10.16
C ALA A 169 -2.93 -3.79 -10.78
N LYS A 170 -4.07 -3.28 -10.31
CA LYS A 170 -4.66 -2.05 -10.85
C LYS A 170 -3.83 -0.81 -10.51
N ARG A 171 -3.30 -0.77 -9.29
CA ARG A 171 -2.40 0.26 -8.78
C ARG A 171 -1.17 -0.37 -8.17
N LEU A 172 0.01 0.07 -8.61
CA LEU A 172 1.29 -0.34 -8.05
C LEU A 172 1.89 0.79 -7.21
N ILE A 173 2.39 0.46 -6.03
CA ILE A 173 3.10 1.38 -5.16
C ILE A 173 4.46 0.78 -4.83
N PHE A 174 5.53 1.47 -5.18
CA PHE A 174 6.89 1.08 -4.87
C PHE A 174 7.45 1.95 -3.77
N GLY A 175 7.81 1.34 -2.63
CA GLY A 175 8.66 1.99 -1.63
C GLY A 175 10.11 1.92 -2.09
N VAL A 176 10.77 3.07 -2.23
CA VAL A 176 12.14 3.18 -2.72
C VAL A 176 13.04 3.72 -1.61
N GLU A 177 13.99 2.90 -1.17
CA GLU A 177 14.97 3.27 -0.13
C GLU A 177 16.17 4.06 -0.69
N GLU A 178 16.82 4.83 0.19
CA GLU A 178 18.01 5.62 -0.12
C GLU A 178 19.18 4.70 -0.54
N GLY A 179 19.69 4.86 -1.77
CA GLY A 179 20.82 4.10 -2.32
C GLY A 179 20.45 2.97 -3.29
N GLU A 180 19.18 2.55 -3.33
CA GLU A 180 18.68 1.56 -4.32
C GLU A 180 18.17 2.20 -5.63
N SER A 181 18.05 3.53 -5.66
CA SER A 181 17.58 4.35 -6.79
C SER A 181 18.28 4.07 -8.12
N SER A 182 19.59 3.79 -8.10
CA SER A 182 20.42 3.78 -9.30
C SER A 182 20.18 2.59 -10.25
N ASN A 183 19.80 1.42 -9.74
CA ASN A 183 19.50 0.23 -10.57
C ASN A 183 18.01 0.08 -10.89
N LEU A 184 17.14 0.60 -10.02
CA LEU A 184 15.68 0.46 -10.11
C LEU A 184 15.09 1.04 -11.40
N LEU A 185 15.70 2.10 -11.93
CA LEU A 185 15.13 2.91 -13.00
C LEU A 185 15.82 2.72 -14.35
N THR A 186 16.75 1.78 -14.48
CA THR A 186 17.12 1.32 -15.83
C THR A 186 15.94 0.60 -16.46
N GLU A 187 15.13 -0.12 -15.67
CA GLU A 187 14.05 -0.98 -16.15
C GLU A 187 12.64 -0.46 -15.90
N VAL A 188 12.47 0.74 -15.33
CA VAL A 188 11.15 1.36 -15.08
C VAL A 188 10.29 1.47 -16.35
N HIS A 189 10.93 1.52 -17.52
CA HIS A 189 10.27 1.50 -18.81
C HIS A 189 9.51 0.19 -19.09
N LYS A 190 9.86 -0.91 -18.40
CA LYS A 190 9.16 -2.20 -18.49
C LYS A 190 7.85 -2.23 -17.72
N ILE A 191 7.57 -1.22 -16.88
CA ILE A 191 6.31 -1.18 -16.12
C ILE A 191 5.15 -0.94 -17.08
N GLN A 192 4.27 -1.93 -17.18
CA GLN A 192 3.10 -1.92 -18.05
C GLN A 192 1.87 -1.31 -17.38
N ASN A 193 1.86 -1.23 -16.05
CA ASN A 193 0.73 -0.72 -15.27
C ASN A 193 0.48 0.76 -15.57
N LYS A 194 -0.80 1.12 -15.59
CA LYS A 194 -1.25 2.49 -15.86
C LYS A 194 -1.29 3.37 -14.62
N ASP A 195 -1.36 2.83 -13.41
CA ASP A 195 -1.36 3.61 -12.18
C ASP A 195 -0.22 3.13 -11.29
N VAL A 196 0.82 3.97 -11.20
CA VAL A 196 2.06 3.65 -10.50
C VAL A 196 2.45 4.81 -9.60
N THR A 197 2.69 4.52 -8.34
CA THR A 197 3.22 5.48 -7.36
C THR A 197 4.60 5.02 -6.90
N PHE A 198 5.55 5.93 -6.91
CA PHE A 198 6.87 5.75 -6.33
C PHE A 198 6.95 6.60 -5.07
N GLU A 199 7.17 5.95 -3.93
CA GLU A 199 7.31 6.58 -2.64
C GLU A 199 8.79 6.61 -2.26
N TYR A 200 9.34 7.81 -2.16
CA TYR A 200 10.75 8.02 -1.85
C TYR A 200 10.92 8.73 -0.51
N ASP A 201 11.99 8.38 0.20
CA ASP A 201 12.52 9.24 1.24
C ASP A 201 13.23 10.47 0.61
N ASN A 202 13.98 10.24 -0.47
CA ASN A 202 14.60 11.24 -1.35
C ASN A 202 14.75 10.61 -2.74
N PHE A 203 14.18 11.18 -3.81
CA PHE A 203 14.37 10.64 -5.17
C PHE A 203 15.57 11.28 -5.88
N GLU A 204 16.23 10.53 -6.75
CA GLU A 204 17.26 11.10 -7.62
C GLU A 204 16.58 11.94 -8.71
N GLU A 205 16.86 13.24 -8.70
CA GLU A 205 16.21 14.24 -9.56
C GLU A 205 16.27 13.96 -11.07
N ALA A 206 17.14 13.03 -11.52
CA ALA A 206 17.23 12.64 -12.91
C ALA A 206 16.09 11.70 -13.37
N ASP A 207 15.33 11.14 -12.43
CA ASP A 207 14.47 10.00 -12.68
C ASP A 207 13.18 10.33 -13.44
N PRO A 208 12.40 11.36 -13.05
CA PRO A 208 11.23 11.76 -13.83
C PRO A 208 11.61 12.24 -15.24
N ILE A 209 12.75 12.93 -15.38
CA ILE A 209 13.24 13.44 -16.67
C ILE A 209 13.60 12.30 -17.62
N LYS A 210 14.30 11.26 -17.14
CA LYS A 210 14.61 10.06 -17.93
C LYS A 210 13.35 9.35 -18.41
N ILE A 211 12.33 9.24 -17.54
CA ILE A 211 11.03 8.64 -17.90
C ILE A 211 10.33 9.45 -18.99
N ILE A 212 10.27 10.77 -18.84
CA ILE A 212 9.65 11.65 -19.85
C ILE A 212 10.33 11.48 -21.20
N LYS A 213 11.66 11.54 -21.25
CA LYS A 213 12.44 11.36 -22.49
C LYS A 213 12.22 9.97 -23.10
N HIS A 214 12.20 8.94 -22.27
CA HIS A 214 11.92 7.59 -22.75
C HIS A 214 10.51 7.49 -23.38
N TRP A 215 9.48 8.03 -22.72
CA TRP A 215 8.12 8.03 -23.27
C TRP A 215 8.02 8.83 -24.57
N MET A 216 8.76 9.93 -24.72
CA MET A 216 8.84 10.67 -25.99
C MET A 216 9.44 9.82 -27.13
N GLU A 217 10.38 8.93 -26.82
CA GLU A 217 11.04 8.07 -27.82
C GLU A 217 10.24 6.80 -28.15
N SER A 218 9.67 6.14 -27.14
CA SER A 218 9.03 4.81 -27.26
C SER A 218 7.51 4.84 -27.25
N GLY A 219 6.90 5.97 -26.87
CA GLY A 219 5.47 6.09 -26.64
C GLY A 219 5.02 5.61 -25.26
N LYS A 220 3.81 5.99 -24.87
CA LYS A 220 3.14 5.46 -23.68
C LYS A 220 1.62 5.53 -23.85
N ASP A 221 0.91 4.58 -23.26
CA ASP A 221 -0.55 4.50 -23.37
C ASP A 221 -1.24 5.69 -22.69
N ILE A 222 -2.25 6.24 -23.37
CA ILE A 222 -3.17 7.22 -22.79
C ILE A 222 -3.82 6.65 -21.51
N GLY A 223 -3.91 7.52 -20.50
CA GLY A 223 -4.40 7.19 -19.16
C GLY A 223 -3.34 6.64 -18.21
N THR A 224 -2.09 6.45 -18.67
CA THR A 224 -0.98 6.13 -17.76
C THR A 224 -0.69 7.32 -16.85
N THR A 225 -0.59 7.08 -15.54
CA THR A 225 -0.25 8.04 -14.50
C THR A 225 0.87 7.48 -13.63
N PHE A 226 2.00 8.17 -13.61
CA PHE A 226 3.10 7.92 -12.68
C PHE A 226 3.15 9.05 -11.66
N VAL A 227 3.18 8.70 -10.38
CA VAL A 227 3.22 9.65 -9.26
C VAL A 227 4.50 9.44 -8.49
N TYR A 228 5.27 10.51 -8.28
CA TYR A 228 6.44 10.54 -7.42
C TYR A 228 6.06 11.29 -6.15
N THR A 229 6.10 10.62 -5.00
CA THR A 229 5.75 11.24 -3.71
C THR A 229 6.85 10.99 -2.69
N GLY A 230 6.98 11.90 -1.73
CA GLY A 230 7.95 11.76 -0.65
C GLY A 230 7.59 12.55 0.60
N LEU A 231 8.24 12.21 1.70
CA LEU A 231 7.97 12.79 3.02
C LEU A 231 8.44 14.25 3.14
N ALA A 232 9.26 14.72 2.21
CA ALA A 232 9.79 16.08 2.18
C ALA A 232 9.38 16.85 0.91
N ASN A 233 8.90 18.09 1.10
CA ASN A 233 8.65 19.06 0.01
C ASN A 233 9.88 19.42 -0.82
N ARG A 234 11.08 19.17 -0.27
CA ARG A 234 12.35 19.51 -0.90
C ARG A 234 12.49 18.89 -2.30
N ASN A 235 11.85 17.75 -2.52
CA ASN A 235 11.91 17.05 -3.79
C ASN A 235 11.25 17.84 -4.95
N LEU A 236 10.17 18.59 -4.68
CA LEU A 236 9.55 19.45 -5.71
C LEU A 236 10.39 20.70 -5.99
N ASP A 237 10.96 21.31 -4.94
CA ASP A 237 11.81 22.49 -5.08
C ASP A 237 13.04 22.26 -5.95
N THR A 238 13.54 21.02 -5.98
CA THR A 238 14.71 20.67 -6.77
C THR A 238 14.39 20.18 -8.19
N ILE A 239 13.29 19.44 -8.38
CA ILE A 239 12.95 18.87 -9.69
C ILE A 239 12.38 19.89 -10.68
N PHE A 240 11.54 20.83 -10.22
CA PHE A 240 10.88 21.79 -11.11
C PHE A 240 11.85 22.68 -11.88
N PRO A 241 12.88 23.28 -11.27
CA PRO A 241 13.89 24.04 -12.02
C PRO A 241 14.60 23.22 -13.11
N LYS A 242 14.76 21.91 -12.90
CA LYS A 242 15.35 21.01 -13.91
C LYS A 242 14.36 20.69 -15.03
N LEU A 243 13.09 20.47 -14.70
CA LEU A 243 12.03 20.31 -15.69
C LEU A 243 11.88 21.58 -16.55
N GLU A 244 11.89 22.77 -15.94
CA GLU A 244 11.85 24.04 -16.68
C GLU A 244 13.05 24.20 -17.63
N LYS A 245 14.24 23.80 -17.17
CA LYS A 245 15.45 23.87 -18.02
C LYS A 245 15.37 22.93 -19.23
N GLU A 246 14.83 21.73 -19.07
CA GLU A 246 14.79 20.71 -20.12
C GLU A 246 13.54 20.80 -21.02
N PHE A 247 12.40 21.23 -20.45
CA PHE A 247 11.08 21.17 -21.08
C PHE A 247 10.32 22.52 -21.02
N GLY A 248 11.01 23.62 -20.74
CA GLY A 248 10.38 24.95 -20.60
C GLY A 248 9.65 25.46 -21.85
N GLU A 249 9.93 24.92 -23.03
CA GLU A 249 9.17 25.22 -24.26
C GLU A 249 7.75 24.64 -24.25
N PHE A 250 7.47 23.69 -23.35
CA PHE A 250 6.18 23.00 -23.20
C PHE A 250 5.38 23.49 -21.98
N LEU A 251 5.70 24.67 -21.44
CA LEU A 251 4.90 25.29 -20.38
C LEU A 251 3.48 25.55 -20.89
N THR A 252 2.49 25.22 -20.07
CA THR A 252 1.07 25.41 -20.38
C THR A 252 0.35 26.16 -19.26
N GLU A 253 -0.86 26.63 -19.54
CA GLU A 253 -1.71 27.25 -18.54
C GLU A 253 -2.18 26.22 -17.49
N LEU A 254 -2.46 26.70 -16.28
CA LEU A 254 -2.91 25.85 -15.19
C LEU A 254 -4.28 25.25 -15.51
N ASP A 255 -4.39 23.92 -15.44
CA ASP A 255 -5.68 23.24 -15.54
C ASP A 255 -6.40 23.27 -14.19
N GLU A 256 -7.27 24.28 -14.01
CA GLU A 256 -8.06 24.48 -12.78
C GLU A 256 -9.04 23.33 -12.48
N THR A 257 -9.25 22.38 -13.39
CA THR A 257 -10.09 21.19 -13.13
C THR A 257 -9.39 20.13 -12.27
N ILE A 258 -8.08 20.28 -12.03
CA ILE A 258 -7.31 19.36 -11.21
C ILE A 258 -7.47 19.75 -9.72
N ASP A 259 -8.34 19.03 -9.01
CA ASP A 259 -8.74 19.28 -7.61
C ASP A 259 -7.58 19.36 -6.57
N GLN A 260 -6.36 18.94 -6.91
CA GLN A 260 -5.18 18.88 -6.03
C GLN A 260 -3.97 19.67 -6.53
N LEU A 261 -4.14 20.44 -7.59
CA LEU A 261 -3.04 21.16 -8.22
C LEU A 261 -2.37 22.14 -7.24
N ILE A 262 -1.04 22.13 -7.18
CA ILE A 262 -0.27 23.16 -6.49
C ILE A 262 -0.08 24.32 -7.46
N SER A 263 -0.96 25.32 -7.38
CA SER A 263 -1.02 26.43 -8.35
C SER A 263 0.26 27.28 -8.43
N GLU A 264 1.14 27.26 -7.40
CA GLU A 264 2.41 27.97 -7.47
C GLU A 264 3.50 27.24 -8.27
N ARG A 265 3.23 26.03 -8.78
CA ARG A 265 4.18 25.24 -9.58
C ARG A 265 3.82 25.28 -11.05
N PRO A 266 4.81 25.27 -11.96
CA PRO A 266 4.56 25.25 -13.39
C PRO A 266 3.89 23.93 -13.80
N GLN A 267 3.13 24.00 -14.88
CA GLN A 267 2.55 22.85 -15.56
C GLN A 267 3.17 22.73 -16.94
N PHE A 268 3.46 21.49 -17.35
CA PHE A 268 3.99 21.19 -18.68
C PHE A 268 3.05 20.27 -19.44
N GLU A 269 2.92 20.48 -20.74
CA GLU A 269 2.23 19.60 -21.67
C GLU A 269 3.21 19.18 -22.78
N ILE A 270 3.90 18.08 -22.54
CA ILE A 270 5.03 17.64 -23.36
C ILE A 270 4.53 16.64 -24.41
N PRO A 271 4.66 16.91 -25.71
CA PRO A 271 4.17 16.01 -26.75
C PRO A 271 4.94 14.68 -26.77
N ILE A 272 4.22 13.57 -26.84
CA ILE A 272 4.79 12.24 -27.12
C ILE A 272 4.76 11.99 -28.63
N ASN A 273 3.59 12.18 -29.23
CA ASN A 273 3.31 11.98 -30.65
C ASN A 273 2.06 12.79 -31.05
N SER A 274 1.54 12.59 -32.26
CA SER A 274 0.34 13.31 -32.73
C SER A 274 -0.96 13.00 -31.98
N GLU A 275 -0.97 11.98 -31.12
CA GLU A 275 -2.18 11.49 -30.44
C GLU A 275 -2.14 11.71 -28.92
N SER A 276 -0.97 12.01 -28.34
CA SER A 276 -0.82 12.05 -26.88
C SER A 276 0.27 13.00 -26.38
N ASN A 277 0.01 13.58 -25.21
CA ASN A 277 0.90 14.47 -24.46
C ASN A 277 1.13 13.92 -23.04
N ILE A 278 2.24 14.30 -22.41
CA ILE A 278 2.53 14.09 -20.99
C ILE A 278 2.19 15.38 -20.25
N LEU A 279 1.18 15.34 -19.40
CA LEU A 279 0.89 16.38 -18.45
C LEU A 279 1.78 16.20 -17.22
N VAL A 280 2.58 17.21 -16.89
CA VAL A 280 3.47 17.21 -15.73
C VAL A 280 3.09 18.34 -14.79
N TYR A 281 2.78 18.01 -13.54
CA TYR A 281 2.35 19.01 -12.55
C TYR A 281 2.61 18.58 -11.10
N GLY A 282 2.57 19.55 -10.19
CA GLY A 282 2.67 19.33 -8.75
C GLY A 282 1.30 19.18 -8.12
N ALA A 283 1.12 18.20 -7.22
CA ALA A 283 -0.14 17.96 -6.53
C ALA A 283 0.03 17.75 -5.02
N VAL A 284 -1.01 18.06 -4.26
CA VAL A 284 -1.10 17.73 -2.83
C VAL A 284 -1.59 16.28 -2.68
N PRO A 285 -0.87 15.40 -1.96
CA PRO A 285 -1.28 14.00 -1.78
C PRO A 285 -2.62 13.89 -1.03
N GLN A 286 -3.49 12.97 -1.47
CA GLN A 286 -4.73 12.62 -0.74
C GLN A 286 -4.54 11.60 0.40
N LEU A 287 -3.31 11.28 0.82
CA LEU A 287 -3.04 10.17 1.75
C LEU A 287 -3.03 10.60 3.22
N ASP A 288 -3.44 9.68 4.11
CA ASP A 288 -3.49 9.83 5.59
C ASP A 288 -2.11 9.96 6.27
N TRP A 289 -1.01 9.89 5.51
CA TRP A 289 0.36 9.87 6.02
C TRP A 289 1.06 11.19 5.64
N ASP A 290 2.06 11.61 6.42
CA ASP A 290 2.71 12.94 6.47
C ASP A 290 3.46 13.37 5.17
N TYR A 291 3.11 12.80 4.01
CA TYR A 291 3.58 13.19 2.68
C TYR A 291 3.09 14.60 2.35
N LYS A 292 4.00 15.44 1.86
CA LYS A 292 3.74 16.87 1.74
C LYS A 292 3.48 17.33 0.31
N SER A 293 3.92 16.56 -0.69
CA SER A 293 3.72 16.89 -2.09
C SER A 293 3.99 15.72 -3.05
N GLN A 294 3.51 15.86 -4.27
CA GLN A 294 3.63 14.88 -5.35
C GLN A 294 4.00 15.56 -6.67
N LEU A 295 4.83 14.89 -7.48
CA LEU A 295 4.98 15.18 -8.91
C LEU A 295 4.17 14.14 -9.68
N VAL A 296 3.30 14.58 -10.56
CA VAL A 296 2.43 13.72 -11.37
C VAL A 296 2.83 13.82 -12.84
N LEU A 297 3.00 12.67 -13.48
CA LEU A 297 3.20 12.51 -14.92
C LEU A 297 2.00 11.73 -15.46
N LYS A 298 1.16 12.37 -16.26
CA LYS A 298 -0.06 11.75 -16.78
C LYS A 298 -0.13 11.84 -18.30
N VAL A 299 -0.30 10.71 -18.96
CA VAL A 299 -0.48 10.66 -20.41
C VAL A 299 -1.92 10.95 -20.76
N VAL A 300 -2.13 12.01 -21.52
CA VAL A 300 -3.45 12.52 -21.96
C VAL A 300 -3.53 12.54 -23.49
N PRO A 301 -4.73 12.50 -24.09
CA PRO A 301 -4.88 12.73 -25.52
C PRO A 301 -4.30 14.09 -25.93
N ALA A 302 -3.74 14.18 -27.13
CA ALA A 302 -3.31 15.46 -27.71
C ALA A 302 -4.53 16.38 -27.91
N THR A 303 -4.33 17.67 -27.63
CA THR A 303 -5.30 18.75 -27.79
C THR A 303 -5.43 19.23 -29.23
#